data_AF-A0A2H9NRM5-F1
#
_entry.id   AF-A0A2H9NRM5-F1
#
_cell.length_a   1.000
_cell.length_b   1.000
_cell.length_c   1.000
_cell.angle_alpha   90.00
_cell.angle_beta   90.00
_cell.angle_gamma   90.00
#
_symmetry.space_group_name_H-M   'P 1'
#
loop_
_entity.id
_entity.type
_entity.pdbx_description
1 polymer ?
#
loop_
_entity_poly.entity_id
_entity_poly.type
_entity_poly.pdbx_seq_one_letter_code
_entity_poly.pdbx_strand_id
1 'polypeptide(L)'
;MGAMIKLLIGVVLLVVPLGMYAYEIMNGVGNGINIPVIGTVKLWQSLVTLLVGSIPPLVMLIGLFVVWLELDEWRIEKELKKEEPKEEEKEESKPEVKKTTRKRATRKKK
;
A
#
# COMPACT_ATOMS: atom_id res chain seq x y z
N MET A 1 12.09 34.02 16.01
CA MET A 1 11.37 34.57 14.83
C MET A 1 9.95 34.93 15.25
N GLY A 2 9.60 36.22 15.27
CA GLY A 2 8.31 36.69 15.80
C GLY A 2 7.11 36.26 14.94
N ALA A 3 5.95 36.11 15.58
CA ALA A 3 4.69 35.72 14.94
C ALA A 3 4.33 36.59 13.73
N MET A 4 4.63 37.90 13.79
CA MET A 4 4.44 38.85 12.70
C MET A 4 5.18 38.47 11.42
N ILE A 5 6.43 37.99 11.52
CA ILE A 5 7.23 37.60 10.34
C ILE A 5 6.62 36.37 9.66
N LYS A 6 6.18 35.39 10.45
CA LYS A 6 5.50 34.19 9.92
C LYS A 6 4.19 34.53 9.22
N LEU A 7 3.43 35.46 9.80
CA LEU A 7 2.19 35.94 9.21
C LEU A 7 2.45 36.67 7.88
N LEU A 8 3.45 37.55 7.84
CA LEU A 8 3.81 38.30 6.64
C LEU A 8 4.30 37.37 5.52
N ILE A 9 5.14 36.39 5.85
CA ILE A 9 5.58 35.34 4.90
C ILE A 9 4.37 34.55 4.38
N GLY A 10 3.43 34.17 5.26
CA GLY A 10 2.22 33.46 4.86
C GLY A 10 1.35 34.28 3.90
N VAL A 11 1.16 35.58 4.18
CA VAL A 11 0.39 36.47 3.30
C VAL A 11 1.09 36.63 1.96
N VAL A 12 2.40 36.81 1.92
CA VAL A 12 3.16 36.91 0.66
C VAL A 12 3.04 35.62 -0.15
N LEU A 13 3.19 34.46 0.49
CA LEU A 13 3.05 33.15 -0.15
C LEU A 13 1.63 32.89 -0.67
N LEU A 14 0.61 33.54 -0.13
CA LEU A 14 -0.75 33.44 -0.62
C LEU A 14 -0.99 34.43 -1.77
N VAL A 15 -0.70 35.71 -1.55
CA VAL A 15 -1.09 36.79 -2.45
C VAL A 15 -0.31 36.73 -3.76
N VAL A 16 0.98 36.39 -3.73
CA VAL A 16 1.81 36.34 -4.94
C VAL A 16 1.29 35.32 -5.97
N PRO A 17 1.13 34.02 -5.64
CA PRO A 17 0.62 33.06 -6.61
C PRO A 17 -0.83 33.35 -6.99
N LEU A 18 -1.70 33.77 -6.06
CA LEU A 18 -3.07 34.16 -6.40
C LEU A 18 -3.11 35.34 -7.39
N GLY A 19 -2.27 36.35 -7.18
CA GLY A 19 -2.15 37.50 -8.07
C GLY A 19 -1.68 37.09 -9.46
N MET A 20 -0.74 36.14 -9.57
CA MET A 20 -0.30 35.60 -10.86
C MET A 20 -1.43 34.84 -11.58
N TYR A 21 -2.20 34.00 -10.87
CA TYR A 21 -3.37 33.35 -11.46
C TYR A 21 -4.43 34.35 -11.91
N ALA A 22 -4.72 35.36 -11.10
CA ALA A 22 -5.68 36.42 -11.46
C ALA A 22 -5.22 37.18 -12.71
N TYR A 23 -3.92 37.51 -12.79
CA TYR A 23 -3.33 38.16 -13.97
C TYR A 23 -3.44 37.29 -15.24
N GLU A 24 -3.21 35.99 -15.15
CA GLU A 24 -3.40 35.07 -16.28
C GLU A 24 -4.86 34.98 -16.72
N ILE A 25 -5.80 34.95 -15.77
CA ILE A 25 -7.24 34.91 -16.08
C ILE A 25 -7.68 36.21 -16.77
N MET A 26 -7.24 37.37 -16.26
CA MET A 26 -7.58 38.68 -16.82
C MET A 26 -7.02 38.91 -18.23
N ASN A 27 -5.81 38.42 -18.51
CA ASN A 27 -5.17 38.55 -19.83
C ASN A 27 -5.55 37.43 -20.81
N GLY A 28 -6.41 36.51 -20.37
CA GLY A 28 -6.85 35.33 -21.13
C GLY A 28 -5.99 34.12 -20.84
N VAL A 29 -6.63 33.08 -20.31
CA VAL A 29 -6.02 31.79 -19.89
C VAL A 29 -5.22 31.11 -21.00
N GLY A 30 -5.54 31.38 -22.29
CA GLY A 30 -4.83 30.82 -23.43
C GLY A 30 -3.51 31.53 -23.80
N ASN A 31 -3.34 32.78 -23.38
CA ASN A 31 -2.22 33.65 -23.79
C ASN A 31 -0.97 33.42 -22.92
N GLY A 32 -1.16 32.98 -21.67
CA GLY A 32 -0.09 32.78 -20.71
C GLY A 32 0.59 34.09 -20.27
N ILE A 33 1.46 33.99 -19.27
CA ILE A 33 2.26 35.10 -18.76
C ILE A 33 3.65 35.00 -19.35
N ASN A 34 4.07 36.00 -20.14
CA ASN A 34 5.44 36.08 -20.62
C ASN A 34 6.34 36.63 -19.51
N ILE A 35 7.18 35.78 -18.92
CA ILE A 35 8.18 36.17 -17.93
C ILE A 35 9.53 36.18 -18.65
N PRO A 36 10.28 37.31 -18.65
CA PRO A 36 11.47 37.48 -19.48
C PRO A 36 12.60 36.47 -19.20
N VAL A 37 12.60 35.81 -18.04
CA VAL A 37 13.62 34.83 -17.64
C VAL A 37 13.20 33.37 -17.93
N ILE A 38 11.89 33.09 -17.99
CA ILE A 38 11.34 31.72 -17.96
C ILE A 38 10.56 31.41 -19.26
N GLY A 39 10.21 32.43 -20.05
CA GLY A 39 9.37 32.31 -21.23
C GLY A 39 7.88 32.46 -20.91
N THR A 40 7.01 31.98 -21.81
CA THR A 40 5.56 32.03 -21.63
C THR A 40 5.10 30.90 -20.73
N VAL A 41 4.61 31.24 -19.53
CA VAL A 41 4.12 30.30 -18.54
C VAL A 41 2.59 30.31 -18.55
N LYS A 42 1.97 29.13 -18.68
CA LYS A 42 0.52 28.96 -18.61
C LYS A 42 0.17 28.28 -17.30
N LEU A 43 0.04 29.04 -16.22
CA LEU A 43 -0.13 28.51 -14.86
C LEU A 43 -1.37 27.64 -14.76
N TRP A 44 -2.48 28.00 -15.41
CA TRP A 44 -3.70 27.20 -15.39
C TRP A 44 -3.48 25.84 -16.06
N GLN A 45 -2.88 25.84 -17.26
CA GLN A 45 -2.60 24.60 -17.97
C GLN A 45 -1.55 23.76 -17.22
N SER A 46 -0.52 24.39 -16.65
CA SER A 46 0.49 23.72 -15.82
C SER A 46 -0.14 23.08 -14.58
N LEU A 47 -1.05 23.76 -13.89
CA LEU A 47 -1.76 23.19 -12.73
C LEU A 47 -2.58 21.95 -13.13
N VAL A 48 -3.37 22.05 -14.21
CA VAL A 48 -4.14 20.93 -14.73
C VAL A 48 -3.21 19.78 -15.14
N THR A 49 -2.10 20.09 -15.79
CA THR A 49 -1.11 19.10 -16.23
C THR A 49 -0.47 18.39 -15.04
N LEU A 50 -0.14 19.11 -13.96
CA LEU A 50 0.38 18.52 -12.74
C LEU A 50 -0.67 17.63 -12.05
N LEU A 51 -1.92 18.11 -11.96
CA LEU A 51 -3.00 17.35 -11.34
C LEU A 51 -3.25 16.04 -12.10
N VAL A 52 -3.44 16.13 -13.41
CA VAL A 52 -3.66 14.95 -14.28
C VAL A 52 -2.42 14.07 -14.31
N GLY A 53 -1.23 14.66 -14.39
CA GLY A 53 0.05 13.94 -14.39
C GLY A 53 0.36 13.22 -13.07
N SER A 54 -0.24 13.64 -11.96
CA SER A 54 -0.13 12.94 -10.68
C SER A 54 -0.99 11.67 -10.58
N ILE A 55 -2.02 11.53 -11.42
CA ILE A 55 -2.93 10.38 -11.39
C ILE A 55 -2.21 9.07 -11.79
N PRO A 56 -1.47 8.99 -12.91
CA PRO A 56 -0.78 7.76 -13.31
C PRO A 56 0.14 7.14 -12.26
N PRO A 57 1.06 7.87 -11.59
CA PRO A 57 1.90 7.26 -10.56
C PRO A 57 1.11 6.79 -9.33
N LEU A 58 0.03 7.50 -8.96
CA LEU A 58 -0.86 7.06 -7.86
C LEU A 58 -1.58 5.76 -8.21
N VAL A 59 -2.14 5.66 -9.42
CA VAL A 59 -2.79 4.44 -9.90
C VAL A 59 -1.80 3.28 -10.00
N MET A 60 -0.57 3.55 -10.45
CA MET A 60 0.50 2.56 -10.48
C MET A 60 0.84 2.03 -9.08
N LEU A 61 0.93 2.92 -8.08
CA LEU A 61 1.17 2.52 -6.69
C LEU A 61 0.05 1.64 -6.13
N ILE A 62 -1.21 1.99 -6.43
CA ILE A 62 -2.37 1.17 -6.03
C ILE A 62 -2.31 -0.21 -6.71
N GLY A 63 -2.00 -0.26 -8.01
CA GLY A 63 -1.86 -1.53 -8.73
C GLY A 63 -0.73 -2.40 -8.16
N LEU A 64 0.41 -1.80 -7.82
CA LEU A 64 1.52 -2.50 -7.17
C LEU A 64 1.10 -3.05 -5.80
N PHE A 65 0.32 -2.29 -5.04
CA PHE A 65 -0.19 -2.72 -3.74
C PHE A 65 -1.11 -3.95 -3.85
N VAL A 66 -2.00 -3.97 -4.84
CA VAL A 66 -2.89 -5.13 -5.09
C VAL A 66 -2.09 -6.38 -5.44
N VAL A 67 -1.12 -6.27 -6.35
CA VAL A 67 -0.24 -7.41 -6.71
C VAL A 67 0.55 -7.90 -5.50
N TRP A 68 1.01 -6.98 -4.66
CA TRP A 68 1.73 -7.33 -3.45
C TRP A 68 0.85 -8.11 -2.44
N LEU A 69 -0.41 -7.71 -2.26
CA LEU A 69 -1.37 -8.44 -1.42
C LEU A 69 -1.65 -9.85 -1.96
N GLU A 70 -1.91 -10.00 -3.26
CA GLU A 70 -2.13 -11.31 -3.89
C GLU A 70 -0.93 -12.25 -3.70
N LEU A 71 0.30 -11.71 -3.82
CA LEU A 71 1.52 -12.47 -3.57
C LEU A 71 1.65 -12.91 -2.11
N ASP A 72 1.10 -12.15 -1.17
CA ASP A 72 1.11 -12.49 0.26
C ASP A 72 0.12 -13.63 0.56
N GLU A 73 -1.10 -13.55 0.00
CA GLU A 73 -2.10 -14.62 0.11
C GLU A 73 -1.58 -15.96 -0.44
N TRP A 74 -0.91 -15.92 -1.60
CA TRP A 74 -0.26 -17.12 -2.19
C TRP A 74 0.85 -17.71 -1.33
N ARG A 75 1.54 -16.91 -0.52
CA ARG A 75 2.57 -17.41 0.40
C ARG A 75 1.92 -18.13 1.58
N ILE A 76 0.85 -17.56 2.14
CA ILE A 76 0.12 -18.14 3.28
C ILE A 76 -0.49 -19.49 2.91
N GLU A 77 -1.10 -19.62 1.72
CA GLU A 77 -1.64 -20.91 1.27
C GLU A 77 -0.58 -22.01 1.14
N LYS A 78 0.64 -21.63 0.72
CA LYS A 78 1.77 -22.58 0.59
C LYS A 78 2.32 -23.01 1.95
N GLU A 79 2.23 -22.15 2.95
CA GLU A 79 2.63 -22.50 4.33
C GLU A 79 1.60 -23.44 4.97
N LEU A 80 0.29 -23.15 4.84
CA LEU A 80 -0.77 -24.03 5.36
C LEU A 80 -0.71 -25.45 4.78
N LYS A 81 -0.56 -25.58 3.45
CA LYS A 81 -0.46 -26.91 2.79
C LYS A 81 0.79 -27.70 3.18
N LYS A 82 1.82 -27.04 3.71
CA LYS A 82 3.05 -27.71 4.17
C LYS A 82 2.93 -28.25 5.60
N GLU A 83 1.96 -27.77 6.38
CA GLU A 83 1.76 -28.18 7.78
C GLU A 83 0.75 -29.34 7.92
N GLU A 84 -0.24 -29.46 7.03
CA GLU A 84 -1.23 -30.55 7.04
C GLU A 84 -0.64 -31.99 6.96
N PRO A 85 0.37 -32.32 6.13
CA PRO A 85 0.76 -33.74 5.97
C PRO A 85 1.54 -34.34 7.16
N LYS A 86 1.86 -33.57 8.21
CA LYS A 86 2.64 -34.08 9.36
C LYS A 86 1.81 -34.47 10.57
N GLU A 87 0.54 -34.09 10.62
CA GLU A 87 -0.34 -34.45 11.75
C GLU A 87 -0.99 -35.82 11.56
N GLU A 88 -1.37 -36.18 10.33
CA GLU A 88 -2.02 -37.46 10.03
C GLU A 88 -1.08 -38.67 10.29
N GLU A 89 0.22 -38.54 10.00
CA GLU A 89 1.20 -39.64 10.16
C GLU A 89 1.53 -39.94 11.65
N LYS A 90 1.27 -39.00 12.56
CA LYS A 90 1.47 -39.18 14.02
C LYS A 90 0.27 -39.80 14.72
N GLU A 91 -0.92 -39.78 14.13
CA GLU A 91 -2.12 -40.35 14.73
C GLU A 91 -2.33 -41.82 14.34
N GLU A 92 -1.97 -42.22 13.11
CA GLU A 92 -2.06 -43.63 12.66
C GLU A 92 -0.96 -44.55 13.24
N SER A 93 0.12 -43.99 13.78
CA SER A 93 1.23 -44.77 14.39
C SER A 93 1.02 -45.17 15.86
N LYS A 94 -0.21 -45.07 16.38
CA LYS A 94 -0.62 -45.79 17.61
C LYS A 94 -1.48 -47.03 17.29
N PRO A 95 -0.94 -48.09 16.66
CA PRO A 95 -1.65 -49.34 16.59
C PRO A 95 -1.70 -49.97 17.98
N GLU A 96 -2.91 -50.15 18.49
CA GLU A 96 -3.37 -51.35 19.18
C GLU A 96 -2.27 -52.24 19.80
N VAL A 97 -1.75 -51.88 20.98
CA VAL A 97 -1.19 -52.89 21.90
C VAL A 97 -2.37 -53.59 22.58
N LYS A 98 -3.04 -54.43 21.79
CA LYS A 98 -4.02 -55.44 22.18
C LYS A 98 -3.45 -56.35 23.27
N LYS A 99 -3.93 -56.18 24.50
CA LYS A 99 -4.81 -57.15 25.20
C LYS A 99 -4.41 -58.65 25.29
N THR A 100 -3.17 -59.09 25.04
CA THR A 100 -2.84 -60.54 25.05
C THR A 100 -2.20 -61.10 26.34
N THR A 101 -1.86 -60.28 27.34
CA THR A 101 -1.12 -60.78 28.53
C THR A 101 -1.98 -61.23 29.72
N ARG A 102 -3.32 -61.18 29.67
CA ARG A 102 -4.17 -61.44 30.86
C ARG A 102 -4.80 -62.84 30.94
N LYS A 103 -4.49 -63.78 30.04
CA LYS A 103 -5.21 -65.09 29.96
C LYS A 103 -4.42 -66.36 30.30
N ARG A 104 -3.20 -66.30 30.87
CA ARG A 104 -2.37 -67.51 31.08
C ARG A 104 -1.88 -67.85 32.49
N ALA A 105 -2.23 -67.11 33.56
CA ALA A 105 -1.68 -67.36 34.90
C ALA A 105 -2.65 -67.89 35.98
N THR A 106 -3.84 -68.40 35.63
CA THR A 106 -4.78 -69.01 36.62
C THR A 106 -5.23 -70.42 36.26
N ARG A 107 -4.46 -71.16 35.46
CA ARG A 107 -4.74 -72.58 35.19
C ARG A 107 -3.48 -73.45 35.27
N LYS A 108 -2.92 -73.54 36.47
CA LYS A 108 -2.17 -74.74 36.91
C LYS A 108 -2.48 -74.97 38.39
N LYS A 109 -3.52 -75.78 38.61
CA LYS A 109 -3.82 -76.47 39.86
C LYS A 109 -3.57 -77.95 39.57
N LYS A 110 -2.55 -78.53 40.17
CA LYS A 110 -2.53 -79.94 40.57
C LYS A 110 -1.50 -80.11 41.66
#